data_AF-A0A4U0VZ54-F1
#
_entry.id   AF-A0A4U0VZ54-F1
#
_cell.length_a   1.000
_cell.length_b   1.000
_cell.length_c   1.000
_cell.angle_alpha   90.00
_cell.angle_beta   90.00
_cell.angle_gamma   90.00
#
_symmetry.space_group_name_H-M   'P 1'
#
loop_
_entity.id
_entity.type
_entity.pdbx_description
1 polymer ?
#
loop_
_entity_poly.entity_id
_entity_poly.type
_entity_poly.pdbx_seq_one_letter_code
_entity_poly.pdbx_strand_id
1 'polypeptide(L)'
;MGVRNSEYLTQGNYVSYFFLMTFAWLLIDAVGRRKLLLGGSLVLTVCFFLLTLFGGLAMHAEDLRIPQLPPAIAGFVALYVATGAFGIGWLATVWLIPTEIFPTTARAQGTAVSVVIWGLANFAVTLLTPIMFNNLKYWIFLVFGFTNAFAGVWTYFYTPESGGRSFEENQQFFEEAKEVGSWRVGKVKKGEYKRMPYPSEDGERAPLLSREHDQLP
;
A
#
# COMPACT_ATOMS: atom_id res chain seq x y z
N MET A 1 -8.46 14.75 -26.14
CA MET A 1 -7.90 15.76 -25.21
C MET A 1 -6.54 16.18 -25.74
N GLY A 2 -6.21 17.48 -25.72
CA GLY A 2 -4.87 17.94 -26.08
C GLY A 2 -3.83 17.52 -25.03
N VAL A 3 -2.58 17.31 -25.46
CA VAL A 3 -1.44 16.89 -24.60
C VAL A 3 -1.37 17.71 -23.31
N ARG A 4 -1.53 19.03 -23.42
CA ARG A 4 -1.51 19.98 -22.30
C ARG A 4 -2.57 19.72 -21.22
N ASN A 5 -3.76 19.22 -21.58
CA ASN A 5 -4.79 18.91 -20.59
C ASN A 5 -4.42 17.64 -19.80
N SER A 6 -3.85 16.63 -20.46
CA SER A 6 -3.36 15.42 -19.80
C SER A 6 -2.20 15.72 -18.85
N GLU A 7 -1.32 16.66 -19.22
CA GLU A 7 -0.24 17.15 -18.36
C GLU A 7 -0.79 17.81 -17.10
N TYR A 8 -1.74 18.74 -17.21
CA TYR A 8 -2.35 19.38 -16.04
C TYR A 8 -3.07 18.39 -15.12
N LEU A 9 -3.78 17.41 -15.68
CA LEU A 9 -4.44 16.36 -14.90
C LEU A 9 -3.43 15.48 -14.14
N THR A 10 -2.28 15.21 -14.76
CA THR A 10 -1.20 14.43 -14.14
C THR A 10 -0.49 15.24 -13.05
N GLN A 11 -0.22 16.52 -13.29
CA GLN A 11 0.36 17.42 -12.30
C GLN A 11 -0.57 17.59 -11.09
N GLY A 12 -1.86 17.80 -11.31
CA GLY A 12 -2.86 17.85 -10.24
C GLY A 12 -2.89 16.57 -9.41
N ASN A 13 -2.68 15.42 -10.06
CA ASN A 13 -2.62 14.14 -9.37
C ASN A 13 -1.40 14.07 -8.44
N TYR A 14 -0.22 14.46 -8.92
CA TYR A 14 0.99 14.49 -8.09
C TYR A 14 0.88 15.45 -6.90
N VAL A 15 0.25 16.61 -7.10
CA VAL A 15 -0.01 17.56 -6.00
C VAL A 15 -0.95 16.93 -4.96
N SER A 16 -2.06 16.32 -5.39
CA SER A 16 -2.98 15.64 -4.48
C SER A 16 -2.30 14.50 -3.72
N TYR A 17 -1.46 13.74 -4.41
CA TYR A 17 -0.70 12.63 -3.87
C TYR A 17 0.28 13.10 -2.79
N PHE A 18 0.99 14.21 -3.02
CA PHE A 18 1.90 14.80 -2.05
C PHE A 18 1.20 15.15 -0.73
N PHE A 19 0.03 15.80 -0.79
CA PHE A 19 -0.72 16.16 0.42
C PHE A 19 -1.26 14.93 1.16
N LEU A 20 -1.87 13.98 0.43
CA LEU A 20 -2.40 12.74 1.02
C LEU A 20 -1.29 11.92 1.69
N MET A 21 -0.09 11.95 1.13
CA MET A 21 1.10 11.36 1.75
C MET A 21 1.50 11.99 3.07
N THR A 22 1.48 13.31 3.15
CA THR A 22 1.78 14.00 4.41
C THR A 22 0.80 13.59 5.51
N PHE A 23 -0.49 13.43 5.18
CA PHE A 23 -1.49 12.91 6.11
C PHE A 23 -1.28 11.44 6.49
N ALA A 24 -0.72 10.63 5.60
CA ALA A 24 -0.44 9.22 5.87
C ALA A 24 0.51 9.03 7.07
N TRP A 25 1.47 9.94 7.23
CA TRP A 25 2.44 9.88 8.32
C TRP A 25 1.79 10.06 9.69
N LEU A 26 0.70 10.83 9.78
CA LEU A 26 -0.10 10.94 11.01
C LEU A 26 -0.96 9.69 11.25
N LEU A 27 -1.40 9.04 10.18
CA LEU A 27 -2.31 7.90 10.25
C LEU A 27 -1.61 6.57 10.55
N ILE A 28 -0.32 6.45 10.20
CA ILE A 28 0.44 5.19 10.29
C ILE A 28 0.62 4.68 11.70
N ASP A 29 0.85 5.59 12.65
CA ASP A 29 0.98 5.25 14.06
C ASP A 29 -0.36 5.10 14.77
N ALA A 30 -1.44 5.71 14.26
CA ALA A 30 -2.77 5.56 14.82
C ALA A 30 -3.47 4.26 14.38
N VAL A 31 -3.31 3.87 13.11
CA VAL A 31 -4.06 2.75 12.51
C VAL A 31 -3.28 1.44 12.54
N GLY A 32 -1.95 1.51 12.44
CA GLY A 32 -1.07 0.35 12.30
C GLY A 32 -0.77 0.00 10.84
N ARG A 33 0.35 -0.70 10.62
CA ARG A 33 0.94 -0.94 9.30
C ARG A 33 0.13 -1.97 8.53
N ARG A 34 -0.30 -3.05 9.19
CA ARG A 34 -1.03 -4.16 8.56
C ARG A 34 -2.40 -3.71 8.05
N LYS A 35 -3.14 -2.94 8.85
CA LYS A 35 -4.45 -2.43 8.46
C LYS A 35 -4.36 -1.45 7.29
N LEU A 36 -3.34 -0.59 7.27
CA LEU A 36 -3.11 0.34 6.16
C LEU A 36 -2.76 -0.38 4.86
N LEU A 37 -1.90 -1.39 4.90
CA LEU A 37 -1.59 -2.21 3.72
C LEU A 37 -2.83 -2.94 3.19
N LEU A 38 -3.64 -3.53 4.07
CA LEU A 38 -4.87 -4.23 3.67
C LEU A 38 -5.92 -3.28 3.11
N GLY A 39 -6.16 -2.15 3.79
CA GLY A 39 -7.09 -1.12 3.32
C GLY A 39 -6.64 -0.51 1.99
N GLY A 40 -5.35 -0.19 1.87
CA GLY A 40 -4.74 0.30 0.63
C GLY A 40 -4.90 -0.68 -0.52
N SER A 41 -4.63 -1.96 -0.28
CA SER A 41 -4.81 -3.03 -1.30
C SER A 41 -6.24 -3.15 -1.77
N LEU A 42 -7.20 -3.09 -0.84
CA LEU A 42 -8.63 -3.18 -1.16
C LEU A 42 -9.06 -1.99 -2.03
N VAL A 43 -8.71 -0.77 -1.62
CA VAL A 43 -9.05 0.44 -2.38
C VAL A 43 -8.38 0.43 -3.75
N LEU A 44 -7.11 0.05 -3.84
CA LEU A 44 -6.39 -0.09 -5.11
C LEU A 44 -7.08 -1.08 -6.03
N THR A 45 -7.39 -2.28 -5.53
CA THR A 45 -8.09 -3.32 -6.30
C THR A 45 -9.39 -2.79 -6.90
N VAL A 46 -10.22 -2.16 -6.06
CA VAL A 46 -11.50 -1.57 -6.49
C VAL A 46 -11.27 -0.47 -7.53
N CYS A 47 -10.33 0.45 -7.31
CA CYS A 47 -10.06 1.54 -8.23
C CYS A 47 -9.55 1.04 -9.60
N PHE A 48 -8.69 0.01 -9.62
CA PHE A 48 -8.19 -0.56 -10.88
C PHE A 48 -9.27 -1.36 -11.64
N PHE A 49 -10.21 -2.01 -10.94
CA PHE A 49 -11.39 -2.57 -11.59
C PHE A 49 -12.33 -1.49 -12.14
N LEU A 50 -12.54 -0.40 -11.41
CA LEU A 50 -13.30 0.75 -11.91
C LEU A 50 -12.61 1.41 -13.12
N LEU A 51 -11.29 1.56 -13.11
CA LEU A 51 -10.52 2.04 -14.26
C LEU A 51 -10.67 1.13 -15.48
N THR A 52 -10.73 -0.19 -15.27
CA THR A 52 -11.03 -1.15 -16.33
C THR A 52 -12.42 -0.90 -16.93
N LEU A 53 -13.44 -0.76 -16.07
CA LEU A 53 -14.82 -0.51 -16.47
C LEU A 53 -14.96 0.82 -17.24
N PHE A 54 -14.48 1.91 -16.65
CA PHE A 54 -14.57 3.24 -17.25
C PHE A 54 -13.70 3.38 -18.51
N GLY A 55 -12.53 2.73 -18.53
CA GLY A 55 -11.70 2.64 -19.73
C GLY A 55 -12.40 1.90 -20.87
N GLY A 56 -13.11 0.81 -20.56
CA GLY A 56 -13.93 0.08 -21.53
C GLY A 56 -15.11 0.90 -22.05
N LEU A 57 -15.84 1.59 -21.16
CA LEU A 57 -16.97 2.47 -21.50
C LEU A 57 -16.53 3.65 -22.37
N ALA A 58 -15.41 4.29 -22.05
CA ALA A 58 -14.85 5.35 -22.88
C ALA A 58 -14.39 4.80 -24.25
N MET A 59 -13.74 3.64 -24.29
CA MET A 59 -13.28 3.09 -25.57
C MET A 59 -14.42 2.76 -26.54
N HIS A 60 -15.60 2.37 -26.05
CA HIS A 60 -16.76 1.97 -26.87
C HIS A 60 -17.91 2.97 -26.80
N ALA A 61 -17.66 4.23 -26.39
CA ALA A 61 -18.76 5.18 -26.14
C ALA A 61 -19.55 5.51 -27.41
N GLU A 62 -18.90 5.53 -28.57
CA GLU A 62 -19.54 5.75 -29.87
C GLU A 62 -20.53 4.63 -30.21
N ASP A 63 -20.11 3.37 -30.06
CA ASP A 63 -20.96 2.19 -30.27
C ASP A 63 -22.14 2.16 -29.28
N LEU A 64 -21.89 2.56 -28.04
CA LEU A 64 -22.87 2.60 -26.97
C LEU A 64 -23.76 3.86 -26.99
N ARG A 65 -23.50 4.81 -27.90
CA ARG A 65 -24.20 6.10 -28.00
C ARG A 65 -24.21 6.89 -26.69
N ILE A 66 -23.13 6.79 -25.90
CA ILE A 66 -22.97 7.55 -24.65
C ILE A 66 -21.93 8.66 -24.85
N PRO A 67 -22.04 9.78 -24.12
CA PRO A 67 -21.00 10.79 -24.12
C PRO A 67 -19.69 10.21 -23.54
N GLN A 68 -18.57 10.52 -24.19
CA GLN A 68 -17.22 10.09 -23.78
C GLN A 68 -16.75 10.72 -22.46
N LEU A 69 -17.26 11.91 -22.14
CA LEU A 69 -16.74 12.73 -21.05
C LEU A 69 -17.04 12.16 -19.65
N PRO A 70 -18.26 11.70 -19.33
CA PRO A 70 -18.56 11.12 -18.00
C PRO A 70 -17.70 9.92 -17.60
N PRO A 71 -17.53 8.86 -18.42
CA PRO A 71 -16.67 7.73 -18.04
C PRO A 71 -15.20 8.16 -17.92
N ALA A 72 -14.72 9.10 -18.74
CA ALA A 72 -13.38 9.64 -18.60
C ALA A 72 -13.18 10.34 -17.25
N ILE A 73 -14.10 11.22 -16.82
CA ILE A 73 -14.03 11.91 -15.52
C ILE A 73 -14.05 10.89 -14.37
N ALA A 74 -14.95 9.91 -14.42
CA ALA A 74 -15.03 8.88 -13.39
C ALA A 74 -13.75 8.03 -13.30
N GLY A 75 -13.15 7.70 -14.44
CA GLY A 75 -11.83 7.06 -14.51
C GLY A 75 -10.72 7.91 -13.88
N PHE A 76 -10.69 9.22 -14.16
CA PHE A 76 -9.72 10.13 -13.55
C PHE A 76 -9.88 10.22 -12.03
N VAL A 77 -11.12 10.32 -11.53
CA VAL A 77 -11.37 10.32 -10.08
C VAL A 77 -10.89 9.01 -9.44
N ALA A 78 -11.18 7.86 -10.07
CA ALA A 78 -10.70 6.57 -9.61
C ALA A 78 -9.16 6.50 -9.56
N LEU A 79 -8.46 7.10 -10.54
CA LEU A 79 -7.00 7.18 -10.55
C LEU A 79 -6.46 8.06 -9.40
N TYR A 80 -7.12 9.17 -9.08
CA TYR A 80 -6.75 10.03 -7.95
C TYR A 80 -6.92 9.31 -6.62
N VAL A 81 -8.03 8.58 -6.45
CA VAL A 81 -8.25 7.76 -5.25
C VAL A 81 -7.23 6.63 -5.18
N ALA A 82 -6.92 5.97 -6.30
CA ALA A 82 -5.91 4.91 -6.36
C ALA A 82 -4.53 5.41 -5.91
N THR A 83 -4.08 6.54 -6.44
CA THR A 83 -2.78 7.13 -6.08
C THR A 83 -2.74 7.55 -4.62
N GLY A 84 -3.80 8.19 -4.11
CA GLY A 84 -3.93 8.48 -2.68
C GLY A 84 -3.84 7.23 -1.80
N ALA A 85 -4.56 6.16 -2.16
CA ALA A 85 -4.56 4.90 -1.43
C ALA A 85 -3.22 4.16 -1.49
N PHE A 86 -2.55 4.18 -2.64
CA PHE A 86 -1.18 3.69 -2.77
C PHE A 86 -0.25 4.46 -1.84
N GLY A 87 -0.44 5.77 -1.78
CA GLY A 87 0.41 6.62 -0.98
C GLY A 87 0.30 6.36 0.51
N ILE A 88 -0.94 6.42 1.00
CA ILE A 88 -1.26 6.20 2.41
C ILE A 88 -0.97 4.76 2.84
N GLY A 89 -1.32 3.81 1.98
CA GLY A 89 -1.31 2.39 2.32
C GLY A 89 0.03 1.71 2.09
N TRP A 90 0.60 1.83 0.90
CA TRP A 90 1.70 0.98 0.43
C TRP A 90 3.05 1.66 0.37
N LEU A 91 3.15 2.96 0.03
CA LEU A 91 4.49 3.54 -0.08
C LEU A 91 5.17 3.67 1.28
N ALA A 92 4.52 4.31 2.27
CA ALA A 92 5.19 4.60 3.54
C ALA A 92 5.44 3.33 4.36
N THR A 93 4.45 2.43 4.40
CA THR A 93 4.48 1.22 5.24
C THR A 93 5.55 0.21 4.82
N VAL A 94 5.77 0.00 3.51
CA VAL A 94 6.73 -1.01 3.03
C VAL A 94 8.18 -0.64 3.30
N TRP A 95 8.49 0.65 3.49
CA TRP A 95 9.82 1.10 3.88
C TRP A 95 10.04 1.01 5.39
N LEU A 96 8.96 1.04 6.17
CA LEU A 96 9.03 0.91 7.64
C LEU A 96 9.15 -0.54 8.08
N ILE A 97 8.32 -1.44 7.53
CA ILE A 97 8.26 -2.84 7.96
C ILE A 97 9.64 -3.52 8.01
N PRO A 98 10.51 -3.43 6.98
CA PRO A 98 11.86 -4.00 7.02
C PRO A 98 12.68 -3.58 8.24
N THR A 99 12.56 -2.32 8.65
CA THR A 99 13.27 -1.78 9.82
C THR A 99 12.72 -2.32 11.14
N GLU A 100 11.43 -2.64 11.17
CA GLU A 100 10.70 -3.16 12.34
C GLU A 100 10.81 -4.69 12.48
N ILE A 101 11.06 -5.43 11.38
CA ILE A 101 11.09 -6.91 11.38
C ILE A 101 12.49 -7.53 11.25
N PHE A 102 13.45 -6.85 10.63
CA PHE A 102 14.76 -7.46 10.44
C PHE A 102 15.60 -7.38 11.72
N PRO A 103 16.19 -8.51 12.17
CA PRO A 103 17.10 -8.52 13.32
C PRO A 103 18.30 -7.61 13.03
N THR A 104 18.77 -6.88 14.05
CA THR A 104 19.83 -5.86 13.90
C THR A 104 21.07 -6.39 13.16
N THR A 105 21.43 -7.66 13.38
CA THR A 105 22.57 -8.34 12.75
C THR A 105 22.44 -8.54 11.24
N ALA A 106 21.21 -8.74 10.74
CA ALA A 106 20.93 -9.01 9.33
C ALA A 106 20.19 -7.87 8.62
N ARG A 107 19.84 -6.79 9.33
CA ARG A 107 19.02 -5.69 8.80
C ARG A 107 19.61 -5.07 7.54
N ALA A 108 20.91 -4.77 7.52
CA ALA A 108 21.55 -4.18 6.34
C ALA A 108 21.45 -5.10 5.11
N GLN A 109 21.71 -6.40 5.28
CA GLN A 109 21.65 -7.39 4.21
C GLN A 109 20.21 -7.65 3.74
N GLY A 110 19.27 -7.80 4.67
CA GLY A 110 17.85 -8.01 4.37
C GLY A 110 17.23 -6.81 3.65
N THR A 111 17.55 -5.59 4.08
CA THR A 111 17.11 -4.36 3.41
C THR A 111 17.73 -4.24 2.02
N ALA A 112 19.03 -4.55 1.84
CA ALA A 112 19.67 -4.51 0.53
C ALA A 112 19.00 -5.47 -0.48
N VAL A 113 18.71 -6.71 -0.07
CA VAL A 113 17.98 -7.68 -0.91
C VAL A 113 16.58 -7.16 -1.26
N SER A 114 15.87 -6.57 -0.29
CA SER A 114 14.55 -5.99 -0.50
C SER A 114 14.56 -4.86 -1.55
N VAL A 115 15.56 -3.97 -1.48
CA VAL A 115 15.75 -2.87 -2.44
C VAL A 115 16.08 -3.39 -3.84
N VAL A 116 16.93 -4.42 -3.94
CA VAL A 116 17.26 -5.04 -5.24
C VAL A 116 16.02 -5.66 -5.87
N ILE A 117 15.24 -6.44 -5.12
CA ILE A 117 14.00 -7.06 -5.62
C ILE A 117 13.00 -5.98 -6.07
N TRP A 118 12.84 -4.92 -5.27
CA TRP A 118 12.00 -3.78 -5.62
C TRP A 118 12.46 -3.09 -6.91
N GLY A 119 13.77 -2.87 -7.07
CA GLY A 119 14.34 -2.28 -8.28
C GLY A 119 14.12 -3.14 -9.51
N LEU A 120 14.32 -4.46 -9.41
CA LEU A 120 14.05 -5.41 -10.49
C LEU A 120 12.57 -5.46 -10.87
N ALA A 121 11.67 -5.42 -9.89
CA ALA A 121 10.24 -5.37 -10.12
C ALA A 121 9.84 -4.08 -10.87
N ASN A 122 10.36 -2.92 -10.45
CA ASN A 122 10.13 -1.65 -11.16
C ASN A 122 10.69 -1.66 -12.59
N PHE A 123 11.88 -2.23 -12.79
CA PHE A 123 12.46 -2.39 -14.12
C PHE A 123 11.55 -3.24 -15.02
N ALA A 124 11.08 -4.39 -14.53
CA ALA A 124 10.18 -5.26 -15.25
C ALA A 124 8.85 -4.55 -15.59
N VAL A 125 8.23 -3.86 -14.62
CA VAL A 125 6.99 -3.10 -14.86
C VAL A 125 7.21 -1.98 -15.86
N THR A 126 8.30 -1.24 -15.76
CA THR A 126 8.61 -0.13 -16.70
C THR A 126 8.78 -0.64 -18.13
N LEU A 127 9.44 -1.78 -18.32
CA LEU A 127 9.63 -2.41 -19.63
C LEU A 127 8.33 -3.01 -20.19
N LEU A 128 7.56 -3.70 -19.35
CA LEU A 128 6.37 -4.44 -19.78
C LEU A 128 5.16 -3.54 -19.98
N THR A 129 5.01 -2.46 -19.21
CA THR A 129 3.86 -1.55 -19.27
C THR A 129 3.56 -1.02 -20.68
N PRO A 130 4.52 -0.46 -21.46
CA PRO A 130 4.23 -0.01 -22.82
C PRO A 130 3.81 -1.15 -23.76
N ILE A 131 4.43 -2.32 -23.63
CA ILE A 131 4.09 -3.52 -24.40
C ILE A 131 2.65 -3.97 -24.08
N MET A 132 2.30 -3.99 -22.80
CA MET A 132 0.96 -4.33 -22.33
C MET A 132 -0.08 -3.31 -22.80
N PHE A 133 0.20 -2.00 -22.72
CA PHE A 133 -0.73 -0.97 -23.19
C PHE A 133 -1.04 -1.11 -24.69
N ASN A 134 -0.04 -1.41 -25.51
CA ASN A 134 -0.22 -1.58 -26.96
C ASN A 134 -1.10 -2.79 -27.31
N ASN A 135 -1.03 -3.87 -26.53
CA ASN A 135 -1.76 -5.11 -26.82
C ASN A 135 -3.12 -5.19 -26.09
N LEU A 136 -3.16 -4.80 -24.81
CA LEU A 136 -4.31 -4.99 -23.91
C LEU A 136 -5.18 -3.74 -23.78
N LYS A 137 -4.68 -2.56 -24.18
CA LYS A 137 -5.40 -1.28 -24.05
C LYS A 137 -5.92 -1.06 -22.61
N TYR A 138 -7.24 -1.02 -22.39
CA TYR A 138 -7.83 -0.84 -21.06
C TYR A 138 -7.81 -2.10 -20.17
N TRP A 139 -7.62 -3.29 -20.74
CA TRP A 139 -7.55 -4.54 -19.98
C TRP A 139 -6.31 -4.64 -19.08
N ILE A 140 -5.29 -3.81 -19.32
CA ILE A 140 -4.11 -3.72 -18.45
C ILE A 140 -4.47 -3.34 -17.00
N PHE A 141 -5.50 -2.51 -16.80
CA PHE A 141 -5.97 -2.13 -15.47
C PHE A 141 -6.52 -3.33 -14.70
N LEU A 142 -7.03 -4.34 -15.40
CA LEU A 142 -7.53 -5.57 -14.80
C LEU A 142 -6.36 -6.41 -14.27
N VAL A 143 -5.25 -6.47 -15.02
CA VAL A 143 -4.00 -7.10 -14.57
C VAL A 143 -3.50 -6.45 -13.28
N PHE A 144 -3.45 -5.11 -13.25
CA PHE A 144 -3.08 -4.38 -12.03
C PHE A 144 -4.07 -4.58 -10.89
N GLY A 145 -5.38 -4.65 -11.16
CA GLY A 145 -6.38 -4.96 -10.14
C GLY A 145 -6.13 -6.31 -9.47
N PHE A 146 -5.84 -7.35 -10.26
CA PHE A 146 -5.52 -8.68 -9.72
C PHE A 146 -4.18 -8.74 -8.98
N THR A 147 -3.14 -8.05 -9.44
CA THR A 147 -1.87 -8.03 -8.70
C THR A 147 -2.01 -7.31 -7.36
N ASN A 148 -2.80 -6.23 -7.29
CA ASN A 148 -3.13 -5.55 -6.03
C ASN A 148 -3.96 -6.46 -5.10
N ALA A 149 -4.93 -7.20 -5.64
CA ALA A 149 -5.71 -8.15 -4.86
C ALA A 149 -4.82 -9.27 -4.29
N PHE A 150 -3.93 -9.81 -5.11
CA PHE A 150 -2.95 -10.82 -4.68
C PHE A 150 -2.03 -10.27 -3.59
N ALA A 151 -1.51 -9.05 -3.76
CA ALA A 151 -0.69 -8.40 -2.76
C ALA A 151 -1.45 -8.25 -1.42
N GLY A 152 -2.71 -7.82 -1.45
CA GLY A 152 -3.56 -7.74 -0.26
C GLY A 152 -3.80 -9.09 0.41
N VAL A 153 -4.04 -10.16 -0.38
CA VAL A 153 -4.18 -11.53 0.13
C VAL A 153 -2.89 -12.02 0.78
N TRP A 154 -1.74 -11.76 0.14
CA TRP A 154 -0.43 -12.10 0.70
C TRP A 154 -0.20 -11.38 2.04
N THR A 155 -0.44 -10.08 2.08
CA THR A 155 -0.34 -9.27 3.30
C THR A 155 -1.26 -9.80 4.40
N TYR A 156 -2.48 -10.21 4.05
CA TYR A 156 -3.44 -10.71 5.03
C TYR A 156 -2.93 -11.94 5.79
N PHE A 157 -2.28 -12.86 5.07
CA PHE A 157 -1.80 -14.12 5.63
C PHE A 157 -0.42 -14.02 6.29
N TYR A 158 0.50 -13.23 5.74
CA TYR A 158 1.92 -13.30 6.10
C TYR A 158 2.50 -12.05 6.76
N THR A 159 1.81 -10.91 6.71
CA THR A 159 2.32 -9.67 7.32
C THR A 159 1.77 -9.50 8.74
N PRO A 160 2.60 -9.63 9.79
CA PRO A 160 2.18 -9.29 11.16
C PRO A 160 2.00 -7.78 11.32
N GLU A 161 1.23 -7.37 12.32
CA GLU A 161 1.16 -5.98 12.75
C GLU A 161 2.39 -5.64 13.59
N SER A 162 3.26 -4.83 13.01
CA SER A 162 4.51 -4.38 13.64
C SER A 162 4.36 -3.09 14.45
N GLY A 163 3.28 -2.34 14.23
CA GLY A 163 3.02 -1.09 14.95
C GLY A 163 2.65 -1.32 16.42
N GLY A 164 3.07 -0.38 17.28
CA GLY A 164 2.74 -0.38 18.71
C GLY A 164 3.44 -1.46 19.53
N ARG A 165 4.46 -2.12 18.95
CA ARG A 165 5.27 -3.17 19.57
C ARG A 165 6.72 -2.73 19.69
N SER A 166 7.42 -3.22 20.71
CA SER A 166 8.88 -3.08 20.77
C SER A 166 9.54 -3.94 19.68
N PHE A 167 10.80 -3.66 19.39
CA PHE A 167 11.56 -4.43 18.42
C PHE A 167 11.68 -5.91 18.84
N GLU A 168 11.86 -6.17 20.13
CA GLU A 168 11.95 -7.50 20.72
C GLU A 168 10.62 -8.26 20.59
N GLU A 169 9.49 -7.59 20.84
CA GLU A 169 8.15 -8.18 20.67
C GLU A 169 7.88 -8.55 19.20
N ASN A 170 8.35 -7.75 18.25
CA ASN A 170 8.29 -8.07 16.82
C ASN A 170 9.20 -9.25 16.47
N GLN A 171 10.36 -9.39 17.12
CA GLN A 171 11.27 -10.51 16.91
C GLN A 171 10.69 -11.83 17.46
N GLN A 172 9.96 -11.78 18.59
CA GLN A 172 9.27 -12.94 19.18
C GLN A 172 8.30 -13.61 18.20
N PHE A 173 7.64 -12.83 17.32
CA PHE A 173 6.80 -13.40 16.26
C PHE A 173 7.55 -14.42 15.40
N PHE A 174 8.81 -14.15 15.04
CA PHE A 174 9.61 -15.02 14.17
C PHE A 174 10.06 -16.28 14.91
N GLU A 175 10.32 -16.18 16.22
CA GLU A 175 10.64 -17.32 17.08
C GLU A 175 9.41 -18.24 17.24
N GLU A 176 8.26 -17.68 17.58
CA GLU A 176 7.01 -18.43 17.68
C GLU A 176 6.56 -19.03 16.33
N ALA A 177 6.78 -18.32 15.22
CA ALA A 177 6.51 -18.83 13.88
C ALA A 177 7.37 -20.06 13.54
N LYS A 178 8.62 -20.09 14.04
CA LYS A 178 9.53 -21.23 13.90
C LYS A 178 9.05 -22.43 14.71
N GLU A 179 8.58 -22.23 15.94
CA GLU A 179 8.02 -23.31 16.79
C GLU A 179 6.75 -23.93 16.18
N VAL A 180 5.85 -23.09 15.66
CA VAL A 180 4.62 -23.54 14.99
C VAL A 180 4.90 -24.11 13.59
N GLY A 181 6.08 -23.87 13.03
CA GLY A 181 6.44 -24.27 11.67
C GLY A 181 5.62 -23.54 10.58
N SER A 182 5.11 -22.34 10.87
CA SER A 182 4.30 -21.58 9.91
C SER A 182 4.40 -20.07 10.10
N TRP A 183 4.70 -19.37 9.00
CA TRP A 183 4.71 -17.91 8.91
C TRP A 183 3.31 -17.28 8.81
N ARG A 184 2.25 -18.08 8.81
CA ARG A 184 0.88 -17.56 8.73
C ARG A 184 0.53 -16.88 10.04
N VAL A 185 0.29 -15.57 10.00
CA VAL A 185 0.02 -14.73 11.19
C VAL A 185 -1.15 -15.27 12.01
N GLY A 186 -2.16 -15.87 11.36
CA GLY A 186 -3.30 -16.47 12.08
C GLY A 186 -2.99 -17.73 12.87
N LYS A 187 -1.88 -18.42 12.58
CA LYS A 187 -1.44 -19.63 13.30
C LYS A 187 -0.50 -19.31 14.45
N VAL A 188 0.36 -18.30 14.28
CA VAL A 188 1.28 -17.83 15.32
C VAL A 188 0.49 -17.15 16.43
N LYS A 189 0.69 -17.59 17.69
CA LYS A 189 -0.01 -17.07 18.88
C LYS A 189 -1.53 -16.90 18.74
N LYS A 190 -2.18 -17.81 17.99
CA LYS A 190 -3.62 -17.73 17.67
C LYS A 190 -4.05 -16.39 17.03
N GLY A 191 -3.13 -15.70 16.34
CA GLY A 191 -3.41 -14.45 15.63
C GLY A 191 -3.27 -13.17 16.45
N GLU A 192 -2.59 -13.19 17.60
CA GLU A 192 -2.33 -11.98 18.41
C GLU A 192 -1.65 -10.86 17.60
N TYR A 193 -0.69 -11.23 16.74
CA TYR A 193 0.02 -10.32 15.83
C TYR A 193 -0.84 -9.77 14.69
N LYS A 194 -2.16 -10.03 14.64
CA LYS A 194 -3.06 -9.40 13.66
C LYS A 194 -3.48 -7.99 14.06
N ARG A 195 -3.36 -7.64 15.35
CA ARG A 195 -3.87 -6.40 15.93
C ARG A 195 -2.73 -5.60 16.54
N MET A 196 -2.85 -4.28 16.45
CA MET A 196 -1.93 -3.36 17.13
C MET A 196 -2.26 -3.41 18.63
N PRO A 197 -1.26 -3.55 19.53
CA PRO A 197 -1.49 -3.38 20.96
C PRO A 197 -1.79 -1.90 21.18
N TYR A 198 -2.97 -1.58 21.70
CA TYR A 198 -3.25 -0.21 22.13
C TYR A 198 -2.42 0.07 23.40
N PRO A 199 -1.86 1.27 23.59
CA PRO A 199 -1.09 1.56 24.78
C PRO A 199 -1.89 1.37 26.06
N SER A 200 -1.28 0.71 27.04
CA SER A 200 -1.65 0.85 28.45
C SER A 200 -1.28 2.27 28.91
N GLU A 201 -2.13 2.88 29.75
CA GLU A 201 -2.03 4.29 30.17
C GLU A 201 -0.66 4.68 30.78
N ASP A 202 0.11 3.72 31.31
CA ASP A 202 1.29 3.99 32.13
C ASP A 202 2.66 3.64 31.50
N GLY A 203 2.76 3.50 30.18
CA GLY A 203 3.98 2.99 29.54
C GLY A 203 4.58 3.87 28.43
N GLU A 204 5.80 3.48 28.01
CA GLU A 204 6.54 3.88 26.80
C GLU A 204 5.76 3.73 25.46
N ARG A 205 4.47 3.37 25.52
CA ARG A 205 3.56 3.15 24.41
C ARG A 205 2.52 4.25 24.18
N ALA A 206 2.29 5.15 25.16
CA ALA A 206 1.43 6.32 25.00
C ALA A 206 1.82 7.19 23.77
N PRO A 207 0.84 7.81 23.07
CA PRO A 207 1.11 8.72 21.94
C PRO A 207 2.15 9.79 22.28
N LEU A 208 3.00 10.15 21.33
CA LEU A 208 4.04 11.18 21.54
C LEU A 208 3.46 12.52 22.02
N LEU A 209 2.24 12.86 21.58
CA LEU A 209 1.52 14.06 22.02
C LEU A 209 1.03 14.01 23.48
N SER A 210 0.97 12.83 24.10
CA SER A 210 0.67 12.68 25.54
C SER A 210 1.92 12.61 26.41
N ARG A 211 3.12 12.62 25.81
CA ARG A 211 4.42 12.61 26.49
C ARG A 211 5.13 13.96 26.45
N GLU A 212 4.39 15.05 26.60
CA GLU A 212 5.02 16.38 26.70
C GLU A 212 6.06 16.43 27.85
N HIS A 213 5.82 15.67 28.91
CA HIS A 213 6.69 15.61 30.10
C HIS A 213 8.04 14.91 29.87
N ASP A 214 8.16 13.99 28.91
CA ASP A 214 9.42 13.31 28.57
C ASP A 214 10.26 14.10 27.54
N GLN A 215 9.67 15.13 26.93
CA GLN A 215 10.30 15.98 25.91
C GLN A 215 10.92 17.27 26.46
N LEU A 216 10.70 17.55 27.75
CA LEU A 216 11.29 18.69 28.44
C LEU A 216 12.48 18.21 29.29
N PRO A 217 13.65 18.88 29.20
CA PRO A 217 14.84 18.52 29.96
C PRO A 217 14.71 18.74 31.47
#